data_AF-A0A6L9W7G4-F1
#
_entry.id   AF-A0A6L9W7G4-F1
#
_cell.length_a   1.000
_cell.length_b   1.000
_cell.length_c   1.000
_cell.angle_alpha   90.00
_cell.angle_beta   90.00
_cell.angle_gamma   90.00
#
_symmetry.space_group_name_H-M   'P 1'
#
loop_
_entity.id
_entity.type
_entity.pdbx_description
1 polymer ?
#
loop_
_entity_poly.entity_id
_entity_poly.type
_entity_poly.pdbx_seq_one_letter_code
_entity_poly.pdbx_strand_id
1 'polypeptide(L)'
;MTQTVDTSPQEPSVVDTAAPSGRPTKRRLASFLEAYALLVMLVVIALFFTFWPETSSTFPTAANMRILVASQAVIGVIAIGALLPLLVQEFDLSVGAVAGVSAIFVAAYLSDDGSVLVGVLLAVAIGLVVGSINALLVTRAHVSGVITTLGMSTILAGVILQRTGGLALASDIPATLTSFGTGLLAGVPFIFVTLIVIAGIVYFVLAHTSFGRAIYAVGSNSEAAKLVGLRTDLIRGIALVASSTLCAVAGLLYVARAGGASPNVGINFTLPALAAAFLSAAAVRPGRFNVWGTIIAIFFLAVLNNGLNLAGMPRYVNDYVNGGGADHRRRARSCPVPASDHLTRDTGRTAHAPVPADRAFTDGGHRPRQTPCPAGNASRGASGPGAVPSPNGEPPRASRPWAVSQPVRSGPRGTIRVGLMCACTT
;
A
#
# COMPACT_ATOMS: atom_id res chain seq x y z
N MET A 1 74.47 -8.19 14.44
CA MET A 1 73.45 -7.77 15.42
C MET A 1 72.37 -8.84 15.44
N THR A 2 72.46 -9.74 16.41
CA THR A 2 71.54 -10.88 16.56
C THR A 2 70.65 -10.54 17.75
N GLN A 3 69.37 -10.24 17.51
CA GLN A 3 68.39 -10.05 18.58
C GLN A 3 67.91 -11.42 19.05
N THR A 4 68.17 -11.71 20.32
CA THR A 4 67.59 -12.85 21.04
C THR A 4 66.14 -12.53 21.39
N VAL A 5 65.20 -13.31 20.88
CA VAL A 5 63.79 -13.28 21.27
C VAL A 5 63.66 -13.97 22.64
N ASP A 6 63.15 -13.25 23.62
CA ASP A 6 62.85 -13.76 24.96
C ASP A 6 61.65 -14.73 24.89
N THR A 7 61.89 -15.99 25.22
CA THR A 7 60.88 -17.06 25.27
C THR A 7 60.59 -17.43 26.72
N SER A 8 60.07 -16.49 27.49
CA SER A 8 59.54 -16.78 28.82
C SER A 8 58.06 -17.26 28.70
N PRO A 9 57.67 -18.40 29.31
CA PRO A 9 56.29 -18.90 29.25
C PRO A 9 55.33 -17.96 29.98
N GLN A 10 54.28 -17.47 29.29
CA GLN A 10 53.18 -16.78 29.96
C GLN A 10 52.29 -17.80 30.67
N GLU A 11 52.16 -17.69 32.00
CA GLU A 11 51.16 -18.45 32.77
C GLU A 11 49.75 -18.07 32.32
N PRO A 12 48.82 -19.04 32.18
CA PRO A 12 47.45 -18.77 31.80
C PRO A 12 46.75 -17.98 32.92
N SER A 13 46.26 -16.79 32.59
CA SER A 13 45.44 -15.99 33.49
C SER A 13 44.14 -16.74 33.81
N VAL A 14 43.94 -17.03 35.10
CA VAL A 14 42.70 -17.60 35.62
C VAL A 14 41.59 -16.59 35.35
N VAL A 15 40.73 -16.90 34.37
CA VAL A 15 39.52 -16.12 34.09
C VAL A 15 38.57 -16.32 35.28
N ASP A 16 38.48 -15.28 36.09
CA ASP A 16 37.58 -15.21 37.24
C ASP A 16 36.13 -15.32 36.73
N THR A 17 35.54 -16.52 36.81
CA THR A 17 34.12 -16.76 36.51
C THR A 17 33.26 -16.17 37.62
N ALA A 18 33.11 -14.85 37.61
CA ALA A 18 32.11 -14.16 38.39
C ALA A 18 30.71 -14.65 37.96
N ALA A 19 30.01 -15.32 38.87
CA ALA A 19 28.63 -15.77 38.68
C ALA A 19 27.72 -14.58 38.31
N PRO A 20 26.75 -14.75 37.38
CA PRO A 20 25.90 -13.65 36.94
C PRO A 20 24.98 -13.21 38.09
N SER A 21 25.29 -12.05 38.68
CA SER A 21 24.50 -11.42 39.73
C SER A 21 23.14 -10.97 39.18
N GLY A 22 22.08 -11.35 39.90
CA GLY A 22 20.71 -11.13 39.50
C GLY A 22 20.34 -9.65 39.35
N ARG A 23 19.92 -9.25 38.14
CA ARG A 23 19.03 -8.09 37.93
C ARG A 23 17.71 -8.57 37.30
N PRO A 24 16.76 -9.14 38.06
CA PRO A 24 15.75 -10.02 37.44
C PRO A 24 14.40 -9.37 37.08
N THR A 25 14.00 -8.23 37.66
CA THR A 25 12.58 -7.81 37.60
C THR A 25 12.29 -6.64 36.66
N LYS A 26 13.07 -5.54 36.72
CA LYS A 26 12.84 -4.35 35.86
C LYS A 26 13.06 -4.65 34.37
N ARG A 27 14.02 -5.52 34.04
CA ARG A 27 14.32 -5.94 32.66
C ARG A 27 13.23 -6.86 32.09
N ARG A 28 12.58 -7.68 32.93
CA ARG A 28 11.42 -8.49 32.53
C ARG A 28 10.21 -7.61 32.22
N LEU A 29 9.84 -6.70 33.12
CA LEU A 29 8.69 -5.81 32.90
C LEU A 29 8.87 -4.93 31.66
N ALA A 30 10.07 -4.37 31.43
CA ALA A 30 10.38 -3.63 30.21
C ALA A 30 10.21 -4.49 28.95
N SER A 31 10.76 -5.71 28.93
CA SER A 31 10.62 -6.62 27.78
C SER A 31 9.17 -7.08 27.52
N PHE A 32 8.36 -7.23 28.57
CA PHE A 32 6.93 -7.52 28.42
C PHE A 32 6.16 -6.31 27.87
N LEU A 33 6.41 -5.11 28.39
CA LEU A 33 5.80 -3.89 27.88
C LEU A 33 6.17 -3.63 26.41
N GLU A 34 7.43 -3.86 26.02
CA GLU A 34 7.87 -3.75 24.62
C GLU A 34 7.11 -4.71 23.70
N ALA A 35 6.95 -5.98 24.10
CA ALA A 35 6.25 -6.98 23.28
C ALA A 35 4.75 -6.70 23.11
N TYR A 36 4.10 -6.09 24.12
CA TYR A 36 2.66 -5.83 24.11
C TYR A 36 2.29 -4.36 23.89
N ALA A 37 3.27 -3.45 23.70
CA ALA A 37 3.04 -2.02 23.53
C ALA A 37 2.03 -1.71 22.42
N LEU A 38 2.15 -2.39 21.27
CA LEU A 38 1.23 -2.19 20.15
C LEU A 38 -0.20 -2.67 20.47
N LEU A 39 -0.34 -3.78 21.20
CA LEU A 39 -1.64 -4.29 21.65
C LEU A 39 -2.28 -3.33 22.65
N VAL A 40 -1.49 -2.83 23.61
CA VAL A 40 -1.95 -1.83 24.58
C VAL A 40 -2.37 -0.55 23.85
N MET A 41 -1.59 -0.09 22.88
CA MET A 41 -1.93 1.08 22.08
C MET A 41 -3.24 0.89 21.30
N LEU A 42 -3.43 -0.29 20.69
CA LEU A 42 -4.69 -0.68 20.04
C LEU A 42 -5.88 -0.60 21.01
N VAL A 43 -5.74 -1.11 22.23
CA VAL A 43 -6.81 -1.03 23.23
C VAL A 43 -7.07 0.42 23.64
N VAL A 44 -6.03 1.19 23.92
CA VAL A 44 -6.14 2.61 24.32
C VAL A 44 -6.85 3.42 23.25
N ILE A 45 -6.48 3.26 21.97
CA ILE A 45 -7.12 4.01 20.89
C ILE A 45 -8.57 3.55 20.62
N ALA A 46 -8.86 2.26 20.79
CA ALA A 46 -10.22 1.76 20.69
C ALA A 46 -11.12 2.34 21.79
N LEU A 47 -10.62 2.39 23.04
CA LEU A 47 -11.33 3.01 24.16
C LEU A 47 -11.52 4.51 23.93
N PHE A 48 -10.50 5.19 23.42
CA PHE A 48 -10.57 6.61 23.09
C PHE A 48 -11.72 6.92 22.12
N PHE A 49 -11.83 6.24 20.98
CA PHE A 49 -12.94 6.45 20.04
C PHE A 49 -14.30 5.94 20.56
N THR A 50 -14.28 4.98 21.47
CA THR A 50 -15.50 4.51 22.15
C THR A 50 -16.09 5.60 23.06
N PHE A 51 -15.24 6.34 23.77
CA PHE A 51 -15.69 7.36 24.74
C PHE A 51 -15.65 8.80 24.21
N TRP A 52 -15.02 9.07 23.07
CA TRP A 52 -15.03 10.40 22.47
C TRP A 52 -16.46 10.75 22.00
N PRO A 53 -17.06 11.86 22.49
CA PRO A 53 -18.42 12.29 22.12
C PRO A 53 -18.77 12.19 20.63
N GLU A 54 -17.95 12.77 19.76
CA GLU A 54 -18.10 12.79 18.29
C GLU A 54 -18.24 11.39 17.65
N THR A 55 -17.57 10.37 18.20
CA THR A 55 -17.52 9.02 17.60
C THR A 55 -18.29 7.97 18.39
N SER A 56 -18.61 8.24 19.65
CA SER A 56 -19.18 7.30 20.63
C SER A 56 -20.51 6.67 20.22
N SER A 57 -21.31 7.34 19.41
CA SER A 57 -22.62 6.84 18.94
C SER A 57 -22.49 5.73 17.89
N THR A 58 -21.40 5.73 17.12
CA THR A 58 -21.25 4.90 15.91
C THR A 58 -20.09 3.91 16.04
N PHE A 59 -18.96 4.35 16.61
CA PHE A 59 -17.74 3.55 16.71
C PHE A 59 -17.92 2.19 17.41
N PRO A 60 -18.51 2.10 18.63
CA PRO A 60 -18.64 0.84 19.35
C PRO A 60 -19.77 -0.06 18.85
N THR A 61 -20.53 0.36 17.82
CA THR A 61 -21.66 -0.43 17.34
C THR A 61 -21.21 -1.76 16.72
N ALA A 62 -22.01 -2.81 16.90
CA ALA A 62 -21.73 -4.11 16.29
C ALA A 62 -21.69 -4.04 14.75
N ALA A 63 -22.45 -3.12 14.15
CA ALA A 63 -22.43 -2.87 12.71
C ALA A 63 -21.06 -2.33 12.26
N ASN A 64 -20.55 -1.29 12.94
CA ASN A 64 -19.22 -0.74 12.64
C ASN A 64 -18.12 -1.80 12.84
N MET A 65 -18.17 -2.55 13.94
CA MET A 65 -17.18 -3.61 14.20
C MET A 65 -17.20 -4.71 13.12
N ARG A 66 -18.38 -5.14 12.65
CA ARG A 66 -18.50 -6.11 11.55
C ARG A 66 -17.91 -5.56 10.25
N ILE A 67 -18.20 -4.30 9.90
CA ILE A 67 -17.66 -3.65 8.70
C ILE A 67 -16.14 -3.52 8.81
N LEU A 68 -15.63 -3.12 9.99
CA LEU A 68 -14.20 -2.96 10.24
C LEU A 68 -13.48 -4.30 10.06
N VAL A 69 -13.87 -5.36 10.77
CA VAL A 69 -13.17 -6.65 10.68
C VAL A 69 -13.28 -7.29 9.29
N ALA A 70 -14.43 -7.15 8.61
CA ALA A 70 -14.59 -7.64 7.23
C ALA A 70 -13.70 -6.88 6.25
N SER A 71 -13.58 -5.54 6.41
CA SER A 71 -12.73 -4.72 5.54
C SER A 71 -11.27 -5.06 5.66
N GLN A 72 -10.83 -5.28 6.89
CA GLN A 72 -9.43 -5.50 7.19
C GLN A 72 -9.00 -6.93 6.99
N ALA A 73 -9.94 -7.87 6.84
CA ALA A 73 -9.63 -9.25 6.53
C ALA A 73 -8.86 -9.39 5.21
N VAL A 74 -9.24 -8.64 4.18
CA VAL A 74 -8.58 -8.66 2.86
C VAL A 74 -7.16 -8.12 2.95
N ILE A 75 -6.98 -6.93 3.52
CA ILE A 75 -5.65 -6.31 3.72
C ILE A 75 -4.82 -7.19 4.67
N GLY A 76 -5.48 -7.82 5.65
CA GLY A 76 -5.05 -8.94 6.48
C GLY A 76 -4.21 -9.97 5.74
N VAL A 77 -4.85 -10.61 4.77
CA VAL A 77 -4.22 -11.70 4.00
C VAL A 77 -3.06 -11.17 3.16
N ILE A 78 -3.19 -9.97 2.58
CA ILE A 78 -2.09 -9.34 1.81
C ILE A 78 -0.89 -9.06 2.71
N ALA A 79 -1.09 -8.54 3.92
CA ALA A 79 -0.03 -8.25 4.86
C ALA A 79 0.67 -9.53 5.36
N ILE A 80 -0.08 -10.62 5.57
CA ILE A 80 0.51 -11.94 5.85
C ILE A 80 1.31 -12.45 4.66
N GLY A 81 0.82 -12.23 3.43
CA GLY A 81 1.58 -12.52 2.21
C GLY A 81 2.90 -11.76 2.16
N ALA A 82 2.85 -10.44 2.37
CA ALA A 82 4.01 -9.55 2.42
C ALA A 82 5.00 -9.89 3.55
N LEU A 83 4.53 -10.49 4.64
CA LEU A 83 5.37 -10.94 5.75
C LEU A 83 6.41 -11.99 5.31
N LEU A 84 6.04 -12.89 4.40
CA LEU A 84 6.88 -14.02 4.00
C LEU A 84 8.22 -13.61 3.35
N PRO A 85 8.26 -12.72 2.34
CA PRO A 85 9.52 -12.24 1.78
C PRO A 85 10.31 -11.42 2.79
N LEU A 86 9.65 -10.63 3.65
CA LEU A 86 10.33 -9.86 4.70
C LEU A 86 11.10 -10.76 5.68
N LEU A 87 10.58 -11.96 5.96
CA LEU A 87 11.26 -12.93 6.82
C LEU A 87 12.60 -13.42 6.24
N VAL A 88 12.76 -13.39 4.92
CA VAL A 88 13.99 -13.79 4.21
C VAL A 88 14.80 -12.58 3.72
N GLN A 89 14.54 -11.38 4.26
CA GLN A 89 15.16 -10.10 3.87
C GLN A 89 14.91 -9.68 2.41
N GLU A 90 13.80 -10.15 1.83
CA GLU A 90 13.32 -9.69 0.53
C GLU A 90 12.14 -8.71 0.69
N PHE A 91 12.04 -7.79 -0.26
CA PHE A 91 10.93 -6.86 -0.34
C PHE A 91 10.04 -7.23 -1.54
N ASP A 92 8.74 -7.37 -1.28
CA ASP A 92 7.73 -7.56 -2.31
C ASP A 92 6.76 -6.37 -2.33
N LEU A 93 7.02 -5.44 -3.24
CA LEU A 93 6.17 -4.27 -3.47
C LEU A 93 5.05 -4.53 -4.48
N SER A 94 4.92 -5.78 -4.95
CA SER A 94 3.89 -6.23 -5.91
C SER A 94 2.64 -6.80 -5.26
N VAL A 95 2.65 -6.99 -3.94
CA VAL A 95 1.56 -7.61 -3.16
C VAL A 95 0.18 -7.05 -3.45
N GLY A 96 0.01 -5.72 -3.49
CA GLY A 96 -1.29 -5.14 -3.83
C GLY A 96 -1.62 -5.27 -5.32
N ALA A 97 -0.65 -5.06 -6.21
CA ALA A 97 -0.85 -5.20 -7.65
C ALA A 97 -1.28 -6.64 -8.04
N VAL A 98 -0.71 -7.66 -7.39
CA VAL A 98 -1.11 -9.07 -7.53
C VAL A 98 -2.54 -9.28 -7.06
N ALA A 99 -2.91 -8.75 -5.89
CA ALA A 99 -4.29 -8.79 -5.40
C ALA A 99 -5.26 -8.09 -6.37
N GLY A 100 -4.85 -6.97 -6.95
CA GLY A 100 -5.61 -6.21 -7.94
C GLY A 100 -5.83 -6.97 -9.25
N VAL A 101 -4.78 -7.54 -9.84
CA VAL A 101 -4.91 -8.36 -11.07
C VAL A 101 -5.78 -9.58 -10.80
N SER A 102 -5.57 -10.28 -9.68
CA SER A 102 -6.43 -11.40 -9.28
C SER A 102 -7.88 -10.96 -9.18
N ALA A 103 -8.18 -9.87 -8.46
CA ALA A 103 -9.54 -9.37 -8.32
C ALA A 103 -10.19 -9.04 -9.67
N ILE A 104 -9.49 -8.35 -10.57
CA ILE A 104 -10.03 -7.94 -11.87
C ILE A 104 -10.29 -9.14 -12.79
N PHE A 105 -9.35 -10.09 -12.88
CA PHE A 105 -9.50 -11.26 -13.74
C PHE A 105 -10.55 -12.24 -13.22
N VAL A 106 -10.58 -12.45 -11.89
CA VAL A 106 -11.62 -13.27 -11.27
C VAL A 106 -12.99 -12.62 -11.43
N ALA A 107 -13.13 -11.31 -11.16
CA ALA A 107 -14.39 -10.61 -11.35
C ALA A 107 -14.85 -10.71 -12.81
N ALA A 108 -13.97 -10.41 -13.77
CA ALA A 108 -14.31 -10.51 -15.20
C ALA A 108 -14.77 -11.92 -15.59
N TYR A 109 -14.05 -12.96 -15.15
CA TYR A 109 -14.43 -14.35 -15.45
C TYR A 109 -15.79 -14.73 -14.85
N LEU A 110 -16.05 -14.31 -13.62
CA LEU A 110 -17.30 -14.62 -12.93
C LEU A 110 -18.50 -13.83 -13.47
N SER A 111 -18.27 -12.60 -13.95
CA SER A 111 -19.28 -11.79 -14.65
C SER A 111 -19.71 -12.41 -15.98
N ASP A 112 -18.85 -13.22 -16.61
CA ASP A 112 -19.14 -13.96 -17.85
C ASP A 112 -19.73 -15.35 -17.56
N ASP A 113 -20.59 -15.49 -16.54
CA ASP A 113 -21.21 -16.74 -16.07
C ASP A 113 -20.22 -17.85 -15.65
N GLY A 114 -18.99 -17.46 -15.30
CA GLY A 114 -17.94 -18.38 -14.87
C GLY A 114 -18.26 -19.09 -13.55
N SER A 115 -17.80 -20.33 -13.40
CA SER A 115 -18.00 -21.08 -12.14
C SER A 115 -17.07 -20.58 -11.03
N VAL A 116 -17.57 -20.53 -9.79
CA VAL A 116 -16.77 -20.08 -8.64
C VAL A 116 -15.49 -20.90 -8.47
N LEU A 117 -15.56 -22.22 -8.68
CA LEU A 117 -14.39 -23.10 -8.55
C LEU A 117 -13.26 -22.71 -9.51
N VAL A 118 -13.59 -22.43 -10.78
CA VAL A 118 -12.59 -21.98 -11.76
C VAL A 118 -12.08 -20.58 -11.40
N GLY A 119 -12.92 -19.71 -10.84
CA GLY A 119 -12.48 -18.43 -10.28
C GLY A 119 -11.43 -18.59 -9.15
N VAL A 120 -11.61 -19.58 -8.26
CA VAL A 120 -10.62 -19.90 -7.22
C VAL A 120 -9.31 -20.39 -7.83
N LEU A 121 -9.39 -21.33 -8.79
CA LEU A 121 -8.21 -21.86 -9.47
C LEU A 121 -7.47 -20.76 -10.25
N LEU A 122 -8.21 -19.84 -10.88
CA LEU A 122 -7.65 -18.69 -11.58
C LEU A 122 -6.89 -17.76 -10.63
N ALA A 123 -7.45 -17.45 -9.45
CA ALA A 123 -6.76 -16.66 -8.43
C ALA A 123 -5.44 -17.31 -8.00
N VAL A 124 -5.46 -18.62 -7.71
CA VAL A 124 -4.25 -19.37 -7.34
C VAL A 124 -3.23 -19.37 -8.49
N ALA A 125 -3.68 -19.61 -9.73
CA ALA A 125 -2.82 -19.62 -10.91
C ALA A 125 -2.13 -18.26 -11.12
N ILE A 126 -2.86 -17.15 -10.99
CA ILE A 126 -2.29 -15.79 -11.11
C ILE A 126 -1.17 -15.60 -10.08
N GLY A 127 -1.42 -15.96 -8.82
CA GLY A 127 -0.43 -15.84 -7.76
C GLY A 127 0.80 -16.73 -7.97
N LEU A 128 0.62 -17.96 -8.44
CA LEU A 128 1.71 -18.87 -8.79
C LEU A 128 2.54 -18.33 -9.95
N VAL A 129 1.91 -17.82 -11.02
CA VAL A 129 2.61 -17.29 -12.19
C VAL A 129 3.42 -16.05 -11.83
N VAL A 130 2.79 -15.05 -11.21
CA VAL A 130 3.49 -13.80 -10.84
C VAL A 130 4.57 -14.09 -9.81
N GLY A 131 4.26 -14.88 -8.80
CA GLY A 131 5.21 -15.27 -7.77
C GLY A 131 6.41 -16.04 -8.33
N SER A 132 6.20 -16.90 -9.33
CA SER A 132 7.29 -17.63 -9.99
C SER A 132 8.16 -16.71 -10.81
N ILE A 133 7.58 -15.72 -11.50
CA ILE A 133 8.34 -14.70 -12.25
C ILE A 133 9.20 -13.88 -11.29
N ASN A 134 8.60 -13.39 -10.19
CA ASN A 134 9.31 -12.66 -9.14
C ASN A 134 10.45 -13.51 -8.55
N ALA A 135 10.14 -14.76 -8.18
CA ALA A 135 11.12 -15.69 -7.64
C ALA A 135 12.27 -15.95 -8.62
N LEU A 136 11.98 -16.17 -9.90
CA LEU A 136 13.00 -16.42 -10.92
C LEU A 136 13.93 -15.21 -11.09
N LEU A 137 13.37 -14.01 -11.19
CA LEU A 137 14.15 -12.78 -11.36
C LEU A 137 15.03 -12.47 -10.14
N VAL A 138 14.50 -12.66 -8.93
CA VAL A 138 15.25 -12.39 -7.69
C VAL A 138 16.32 -13.44 -7.43
N THR A 139 16.01 -14.72 -7.66
CA THR A 139 16.88 -15.83 -7.23
C THR A 139 17.84 -16.31 -8.32
N ARG A 140 17.46 -16.25 -9.60
CA ARG A 140 18.31 -16.70 -10.72
C ARG A 140 18.90 -15.56 -11.51
N ALA A 141 18.14 -14.49 -11.77
CA ALA A 141 18.68 -13.32 -12.47
C ALA A 141 19.40 -12.35 -11.52
N HIS A 142 19.37 -12.61 -10.21
CA HIS A 142 20.02 -11.80 -9.17
C HIS A 142 19.65 -10.31 -9.21
N VAL A 143 18.45 -10.00 -9.70
CA VAL A 143 17.88 -8.65 -9.63
C VAL A 143 17.39 -8.42 -8.21
N SER A 144 17.52 -7.20 -7.68
CA SER A 144 17.01 -6.91 -6.34
C SER A 144 15.48 -7.09 -6.26
N GLY A 145 14.98 -7.57 -5.11
CA GLY A 145 13.56 -7.78 -4.89
C GLY A 145 12.74 -6.50 -5.07
N VAL A 146 13.25 -5.36 -4.57
CA VAL A 146 12.60 -4.05 -4.73
C VAL A 146 12.45 -3.67 -6.21
N ILE A 147 13.50 -3.76 -7.02
CA ILE A 147 13.44 -3.38 -8.45
C ILE A 147 12.50 -4.32 -9.20
N THR A 148 12.63 -5.62 -8.97
CA THR A 148 11.79 -6.65 -9.58
C THR A 148 10.32 -6.40 -9.30
N THR A 149 9.98 -6.19 -8.03
CA THR A 149 8.58 -6.12 -7.58
C THR A 149 7.96 -4.77 -7.88
N LEU A 150 8.73 -3.66 -7.90
CA LEU A 150 8.25 -2.39 -8.44
C LEU A 150 7.96 -2.48 -9.94
N GLY A 151 8.87 -3.06 -10.72
CA GLY A 151 8.67 -3.27 -12.15
C GLY A 151 7.43 -4.14 -12.42
N MET A 152 7.27 -5.21 -11.66
CA MET A 152 6.11 -6.09 -11.75
C MET A 152 4.82 -5.38 -11.33
N SER A 153 4.83 -4.55 -10.28
CA SER A 153 3.68 -3.69 -9.94
C SER A 153 3.26 -2.80 -11.09
N THR A 154 4.21 -2.19 -11.80
CA THR A 154 3.91 -1.33 -12.97
C THR A 154 3.32 -2.13 -14.13
N ILE A 155 3.87 -3.32 -14.42
CA ILE A 155 3.34 -4.21 -15.47
C ILE A 155 1.91 -4.63 -15.13
N LEU A 156 1.68 -5.11 -13.90
CA LEU A 156 0.37 -5.54 -13.44
C LEU A 156 -0.65 -4.40 -13.42
N ALA A 157 -0.24 -3.18 -13.05
CA ALA A 157 -1.09 -1.99 -13.13
C ALA A 157 -1.50 -1.68 -14.59
N GLY A 158 -0.58 -1.82 -15.55
CA GLY A 158 -0.88 -1.70 -16.97
C GLY A 158 -1.88 -2.75 -17.45
N VAL A 159 -1.71 -4.02 -17.02
CA VAL A 159 -2.63 -5.12 -17.33
C VAL A 159 -4.03 -4.87 -16.74
N ILE A 160 -4.12 -4.38 -15.50
CA ILE A 160 -5.39 -3.96 -14.88
C ILE A 160 -6.06 -2.89 -15.73
N LEU A 161 -5.33 -1.84 -16.11
CA LEU A 161 -5.88 -0.73 -16.87
C LEU A 161 -6.33 -1.17 -18.27
N GLN A 162 -5.55 -2.02 -18.94
CA GLN A 162 -5.89 -2.59 -20.23
C GLN A 162 -7.20 -3.40 -20.16
N ARG A 163 -7.38 -4.21 -19.11
CA ARG A 163 -8.58 -5.04 -18.97
C ARG A 163 -9.82 -4.24 -18.58
N THR A 164 -9.65 -3.17 -17.81
CA THR A 164 -10.75 -2.40 -17.21
C THR A 164 -11.14 -1.14 -17.98
N GLY A 165 -10.25 -0.63 -18.83
CA GLY A 165 -10.40 0.72 -19.40
C GLY A 165 -10.40 1.82 -18.33
N GLY A 166 -9.98 1.53 -17.09
CA GLY A 166 -10.01 2.45 -15.95
C GLY A 166 -11.34 2.46 -15.18
N LEU A 167 -12.31 1.64 -15.57
CA LEU A 167 -13.61 1.55 -14.90
C LEU A 167 -13.66 0.35 -13.93
N ALA A 168 -14.47 0.45 -12.89
CA ALA A 168 -14.71 -0.69 -12.02
C ALA A 168 -15.55 -1.74 -12.74
N LEU A 169 -15.21 -3.01 -12.53
CA LEU A 169 -16.03 -4.14 -12.95
C LEU A 169 -17.00 -4.45 -11.81
N ALA A 170 -18.29 -4.24 -12.05
CA ALA A 170 -19.34 -4.45 -11.08
C ALA A 170 -20.54 -5.09 -11.78
N SER A 171 -20.45 -6.38 -12.08
CA SER A 171 -21.50 -7.12 -12.78
C SER A 171 -21.57 -8.56 -12.28
N ASP A 172 -22.77 -9.01 -11.95
CA ASP A 172 -23.23 -10.41 -11.93
C ASP A 172 -22.29 -11.44 -11.27
N ILE A 173 -21.61 -11.05 -10.19
CA ILE A 173 -20.82 -12.00 -9.42
C ILE A 173 -21.76 -13.04 -8.78
N PRO A 174 -21.50 -14.35 -8.95
CA PRO A 174 -22.38 -15.40 -8.44
C PRO A 174 -22.72 -15.24 -6.97
N ALA A 175 -24.01 -15.40 -6.65
CA ALA A 175 -24.54 -15.24 -5.29
C ALA A 175 -23.85 -16.15 -4.27
N THR A 176 -23.34 -17.31 -4.70
CA THR A 176 -22.55 -18.22 -3.86
C THR A 176 -21.27 -17.57 -3.33
N LEU A 177 -20.57 -16.78 -4.14
CA LEU A 177 -19.35 -16.09 -3.74
C LEU A 177 -19.66 -14.83 -2.92
N THR A 178 -20.67 -14.05 -3.30
CA THR A 178 -21.04 -12.83 -2.56
C THR A 178 -21.69 -13.13 -1.21
N SER A 179 -22.45 -14.23 -1.10
CA SER A 179 -22.97 -14.73 0.17
C SER A 179 -21.85 -15.20 1.10
N PHE A 180 -20.78 -15.78 0.56
CA PHE A 180 -19.58 -16.06 1.35
C PHE A 180 -18.91 -14.78 1.85
N GLY A 181 -18.83 -13.75 1.00
CA GLY A 181 -18.18 -12.50 1.37
C GLY A 181 -18.93 -11.63 2.39
N THR A 182 -20.26 -11.73 2.40
CA THR A 182 -21.14 -10.95 3.29
C THR A 182 -21.72 -11.78 4.45
N GLY A 183 -21.57 -13.10 4.40
CA GLY A 183 -22.10 -14.03 5.38
C GLY A 183 -21.44 -13.92 6.76
N LEU A 184 -22.21 -14.32 7.78
CA LEU A 184 -21.82 -14.25 9.19
C LEU A 184 -21.84 -15.64 9.82
N LEU A 185 -20.79 -15.99 10.56
CA LEU A 185 -20.73 -17.12 11.49
C LEU A 185 -20.92 -16.61 12.91
N ALA A 186 -22.05 -16.92 13.56
CA ALA A 186 -22.33 -16.48 14.93
C ALA A 186 -22.10 -14.96 15.17
N GLY A 187 -22.42 -14.13 14.17
CA GLY A 187 -22.23 -12.67 14.20
C GLY A 187 -20.87 -12.16 13.73
N VAL A 188 -19.94 -13.05 13.35
CA VAL A 188 -18.59 -12.74 12.85
C VAL A 188 -18.52 -12.95 11.33
N PRO A 189 -17.99 -12.00 10.54
CA PRO A 189 -17.88 -12.17 9.08
C PRO A 189 -17.04 -13.37 8.64
N PHE A 190 -17.51 -14.16 7.68
CA PHE A 190 -16.79 -15.33 7.15
C PHE A 190 -15.41 -14.97 6.58
N ILE A 191 -15.27 -13.80 5.95
CA ILE A 191 -13.97 -13.33 5.45
C ILE A 191 -12.97 -13.14 6.59
N PHE A 192 -13.42 -12.62 7.74
CA PHE A 192 -12.55 -12.48 8.90
C PHE A 192 -12.14 -13.85 9.46
N VAL A 193 -13.07 -14.82 9.52
CA VAL A 193 -12.73 -16.21 9.88
C VAL A 193 -11.69 -16.77 8.91
N THR A 194 -11.82 -16.50 7.62
CA THR A 194 -10.88 -16.92 6.58
C THR A 194 -9.49 -16.32 6.80
N LEU A 195 -9.39 -15.04 7.16
CA LEU A 195 -8.13 -14.42 7.57
C LEU A 195 -7.51 -15.18 8.75
N ILE A 196 -8.27 -15.48 9.80
CA ILE A 196 -7.75 -16.17 10.99
C ILE A 196 -7.30 -17.59 10.65
N VAL A 197 -8.01 -18.31 9.77
CA VAL A 197 -7.60 -19.64 9.29
C VAL A 197 -6.29 -19.55 8.52
N ILE A 198 -6.18 -18.61 7.56
CA ILE A 198 -4.93 -18.40 6.80
C ILE A 198 -3.78 -18.02 7.74
N ALA A 199 -4.02 -17.11 8.68
CA ALA A 199 -3.04 -16.70 9.69
C ALA A 199 -2.60 -17.89 10.54
N GLY A 200 -3.53 -18.74 10.97
CA GLY A 200 -3.26 -19.97 11.72
C GLY A 200 -2.39 -20.94 10.94
N ILE A 201 -2.69 -21.16 9.66
CA ILE A 201 -1.89 -22.03 8.76
C ILE A 201 -0.47 -21.46 8.62
N VAL A 202 -0.32 -20.18 8.28
CA VAL A 202 0.98 -19.53 8.11
C VAL A 202 1.76 -19.53 9.42
N TYR A 203 1.11 -19.25 10.54
CA TYR A 203 1.71 -19.33 11.87
C TYR A 203 2.21 -20.75 12.18
N PHE A 204 1.39 -21.77 11.92
CA PHE A 204 1.78 -23.16 12.13
C PHE A 204 3.00 -23.52 11.28
N VAL A 205 2.99 -23.17 10.00
CA VAL A 205 4.13 -23.38 9.09
C VAL A 205 5.38 -22.68 9.62
N LEU A 206 5.30 -21.41 10.00
CA LEU A 206 6.46 -20.64 10.44
C LEU A 206 6.99 -21.06 11.82
N ALA A 207 6.11 -21.43 12.76
CA ALA A 207 6.48 -21.71 14.14
C ALA A 207 6.79 -23.20 14.41
N HIS A 208 6.15 -24.12 13.69
CA HIS A 208 6.17 -25.54 14.03
C HIS A 208 6.80 -26.45 12.96
N THR A 209 7.16 -25.94 11.79
CA THR A 209 7.78 -26.77 10.71
C THR A 209 9.28 -26.51 10.52
N SER A 210 9.96 -27.47 9.88
CA SER A 210 11.36 -27.31 9.45
C SER A 210 11.54 -26.18 8.45
N PHE A 211 10.55 -25.95 7.58
CA PHE A 211 10.55 -24.85 6.63
C PHE A 211 10.58 -23.48 7.32
N GLY A 212 9.79 -23.30 8.39
CA GLY A 212 9.83 -22.08 9.20
C GLY A 212 11.21 -21.82 9.81
N ARG A 213 11.86 -22.85 10.36
CA ARG A 213 13.24 -22.74 10.87
C ARG A 213 14.23 -22.33 9.78
N ALA A 214 14.09 -22.92 8.58
CA ALA A 214 14.93 -22.59 7.44
C ALA A 214 14.73 -21.13 6.98
N ILE A 215 13.48 -20.64 6.88
CA ILE A 215 13.17 -19.24 6.58
C ILE A 215 13.90 -18.30 7.56
N TYR A 216 13.76 -18.53 8.86
CA TYR A 216 14.37 -17.67 9.86
C TYR A 216 15.90 -17.74 9.85
N ALA A 217 16.49 -18.91 9.55
CA ALA A 217 17.93 -19.04 9.39
C ALA A 217 18.43 -18.20 8.20
N VAL A 218 17.77 -18.35 7.03
CA VAL A 218 18.10 -17.58 5.81
C VAL A 218 17.96 -16.07 6.04
N GLY A 219 16.90 -15.63 6.72
CA GLY A 219 16.69 -14.22 7.03
C GLY A 219 17.68 -13.63 8.03
N SER A 220 18.28 -14.45 8.90
CA SER A 220 19.27 -13.99 9.87
C SER A 220 20.66 -13.82 9.25
N ASN A 221 21.09 -14.79 8.44
CA ASN A 221 22.35 -14.74 7.70
C ASN A 221 22.29 -15.75 6.54
N SER A 222 22.06 -15.25 5.33
CA SER A 222 21.95 -16.08 4.13
C SER A 222 23.27 -16.80 3.78
N GLU A 223 24.42 -16.15 3.98
CA GLU A 223 25.72 -16.76 3.69
C GLU A 223 26.04 -17.89 4.67
N ALA A 224 25.79 -17.71 5.97
CA ALA A 224 25.92 -18.77 6.96
C ALA A 224 24.93 -19.93 6.70
N ALA A 225 23.71 -19.61 6.28
CA ALA A 225 22.70 -20.61 5.89
C ALA A 225 23.16 -21.46 4.70
N LYS A 226 23.83 -20.87 3.70
CA LYS A 226 24.41 -21.61 2.56
C LYS A 226 25.52 -22.56 3.01
N LEU A 227 26.39 -22.12 3.92
CA LEU A 227 27.51 -22.93 4.44
C LEU A 227 27.04 -24.18 5.20
N VAL A 228 25.88 -24.12 5.85
CA VAL A 228 25.26 -25.29 6.50
C VAL A 228 24.33 -26.09 5.56
N GLY A 229 24.38 -25.83 4.25
CA GLY A 229 23.70 -26.62 3.22
C GLY A 229 22.24 -26.23 2.92
N LEU A 230 21.73 -25.10 3.44
CA LEU A 230 20.39 -24.64 3.08
C LEU A 230 20.36 -24.06 1.66
N ARG A 231 19.36 -24.47 0.88
CA ARG A 231 19.13 -23.95 -0.48
C ARG A 231 18.47 -22.57 -0.39
N THR A 232 19.26 -21.54 -0.08
CA THR A 232 18.76 -20.17 0.18
C THR A 232 17.92 -19.61 -0.94
N ASP A 233 18.31 -19.85 -2.19
CA ASP A 233 17.60 -19.35 -3.36
C ASP A 233 16.24 -20.02 -3.53
N LEU A 234 16.14 -21.31 -3.20
CA LEU A 234 14.85 -22.01 -3.18
C LEU A 234 13.95 -21.45 -2.07
N ILE A 235 14.49 -21.21 -0.88
CA ILE A 235 13.72 -20.68 0.26
C ILE A 235 13.21 -19.27 -0.04
N ARG A 236 14.06 -18.39 -0.59
CA ARG A 236 13.69 -17.03 -1.05
C ARG A 236 12.62 -17.09 -2.14
N GLY A 237 12.79 -18.00 -3.11
CA GLY A 237 11.82 -18.19 -4.19
C GLY A 237 10.45 -18.67 -3.69
N ILE A 238 10.42 -19.65 -2.79
CA ILE A 238 9.16 -20.14 -2.18
C ILE A 238 8.47 -19.01 -1.41
N ALA A 239 9.21 -18.17 -0.68
CA ALA A 239 8.64 -17.04 0.05
C ALA A 239 7.93 -16.04 -0.89
N LEU A 240 8.52 -15.71 -2.04
CA LEU A 240 7.93 -14.84 -3.06
C LEU A 240 6.70 -15.46 -3.75
N VAL A 241 6.77 -16.77 -4.06
CA VAL A 241 5.63 -17.50 -4.64
C VAL A 241 4.46 -17.57 -3.66
N ALA A 242 4.73 -17.90 -2.40
CA ALA A 242 3.72 -17.97 -1.35
C ALA A 242 3.10 -16.59 -1.08
N SER A 243 3.91 -15.52 -1.05
CA SER A 243 3.43 -14.13 -0.96
C SER A 243 2.43 -13.81 -2.06
N SER A 244 2.82 -13.99 -3.32
CA SER A 244 1.97 -13.68 -4.47
C SER A 244 0.70 -14.53 -4.50
N THR A 245 0.79 -15.81 -4.10
CA THR A 245 -0.38 -16.70 -4.02
C THR A 245 -1.37 -16.23 -2.95
N LEU A 246 -0.90 -15.90 -1.74
CA LEU A 246 -1.77 -15.36 -0.69
C LEU A 246 -2.39 -14.02 -1.09
N CYS A 247 -1.63 -13.14 -1.73
CA CYS A 247 -2.13 -11.86 -2.23
C CYS A 247 -3.19 -12.04 -3.32
N ALA A 248 -3.01 -13.01 -4.22
CA ALA A 248 -3.99 -13.31 -5.25
C ALA A 248 -5.30 -13.89 -4.63
N VAL A 249 -5.19 -14.75 -3.61
CA VAL A 249 -6.34 -15.21 -2.83
C VAL A 249 -7.03 -14.05 -2.12
N ALA A 250 -6.29 -13.07 -1.59
CA ALA A 250 -6.88 -11.87 -1.02
C ALA A 250 -7.66 -11.04 -2.07
N GLY A 251 -7.19 -11.00 -3.32
CA GLY A 251 -7.92 -10.42 -4.45
C GLY A 251 -9.27 -11.10 -4.71
N LEU A 252 -9.32 -12.43 -4.67
CA LEU A 252 -10.58 -13.18 -4.74
C LEU A 252 -11.51 -12.85 -3.55
N LEU A 253 -10.96 -12.78 -2.32
CA LEU A 253 -11.75 -12.41 -1.14
C LEU A 253 -12.29 -10.98 -1.23
N TYR A 254 -11.56 -10.07 -1.88
CA TYR A 254 -12.04 -8.74 -2.18
C TYR A 254 -13.26 -8.78 -3.11
N VAL A 255 -13.20 -9.56 -4.20
CA VAL A 255 -14.35 -9.73 -5.12
C VAL A 255 -15.55 -10.32 -4.40
N ALA A 256 -15.33 -11.35 -3.58
CA ALA A 256 -16.38 -11.98 -2.78
C ALA A 256 -17.08 -10.97 -1.87
N ARG A 257 -16.32 -10.03 -1.28
CA ARG A 257 -16.85 -9.01 -0.38
C ARG A 257 -17.55 -7.87 -1.11
N ALA A 258 -16.90 -7.34 -2.14
CA ALA A 258 -17.29 -6.10 -2.80
C ALA A 258 -18.34 -6.32 -3.89
N GLY A 259 -18.54 -7.56 -4.34
CA GLY A 259 -19.41 -7.87 -5.48
C GLY A 259 -18.87 -7.34 -6.81
N GLY A 260 -17.55 -7.12 -6.88
CA GLY A 260 -16.89 -6.52 -8.04
C GLY A 260 -15.43 -6.20 -7.77
N ALA A 261 -14.77 -5.59 -8.74
CA ALA A 261 -13.36 -5.22 -8.67
C ALA A 261 -13.10 -3.80 -9.19
N SER A 262 -12.36 -3.00 -8.42
CA SER A 262 -11.90 -1.67 -8.85
C SER A 262 -10.46 -1.72 -9.35
N PRO A 263 -10.09 -0.96 -10.40
CA PRO A 263 -8.71 -0.90 -10.87
C PRO A 263 -7.73 -0.35 -9.82
N ASN A 264 -8.24 0.39 -8.83
CA ASN A 264 -7.42 1.01 -7.78
C ASN A 264 -7.14 0.07 -6.59
N VAL A 265 -7.57 -1.19 -6.61
CA VAL A 265 -7.33 -2.15 -5.52
C VAL A 265 -5.83 -2.25 -5.19
N GLY A 266 -4.98 -2.36 -6.21
CA GLY A 266 -3.56 -2.62 -5.97
C GLY A 266 -2.84 -1.49 -5.24
N ILE A 267 -3.04 -0.24 -5.67
CA ILE A 267 -2.37 0.90 -5.04
C ILE A 267 -2.89 1.18 -3.63
N ASN A 268 -4.19 0.97 -3.39
CA ASN A 268 -4.80 1.24 -2.09
C ASN A 268 -4.42 0.19 -1.03
N PHE A 269 -4.05 -1.03 -1.41
CA PHE A 269 -3.77 -2.10 -0.46
C PHE A 269 -2.29 -2.33 -0.19
N THR A 270 -1.40 -1.94 -1.11
CA THR A 270 0.04 -2.20 -0.99
C THR A 270 0.65 -1.53 0.24
N LEU A 271 0.47 -0.20 0.39
CA LEU A 271 1.09 0.55 1.49
C LEU A 271 0.53 0.18 2.87
N PRO A 272 -0.80 0.08 3.08
CA PRO A 272 -1.32 -0.35 4.37
C PRO A 272 -0.89 -1.77 4.76
N ALA A 273 -0.84 -2.70 3.80
CA ALA A 273 -0.39 -4.07 4.06
C ALA A 273 1.08 -4.13 4.47
N LEU A 274 1.95 -3.39 3.79
CA LEU A 274 3.37 -3.29 4.14
C LEU A 274 3.57 -2.58 5.47
N ALA A 275 2.88 -1.46 5.72
CA ALA A 275 2.94 -0.75 6.98
C ALA A 275 2.60 -1.66 8.16
N ALA A 276 1.54 -2.47 8.03
CA ALA A 276 1.20 -3.48 9.01
C ALA A 276 2.25 -4.59 9.15
N ALA A 277 2.77 -5.10 8.03
CA ALA A 277 3.82 -6.12 8.06
C ALA A 277 5.10 -5.62 8.75
N PHE A 278 5.51 -4.37 8.51
CA PHE A 278 6.65 -3.76 9.20
C PHE A 278 6.37 -3.52 10.69
N LEU A 279 5.20 -2.96 11.01
CA LEU A 279 4.79 -2.69 12.38
C LEU A 279 4.71 -3.98 13.22
N SER A 280 4.50 -5.14 12.58
CA SER A 280 4.53 -6.45 13.26
C SER A 280 5.85 -6.77 13.95
N ALA A 281 6.99 -6.24 13.47
CA ALA A 281 8.30 -6.48 14.06
C ALA A 281 8.45 -5.88 15.47
N ALA A 282 7.60 -4.92 15.83
CA ALA A 282 7.56 -4.31 17.15
C ALA A 282 6.60 -5.02 18.13
N ALA A 283 5.79 -5.98 17.66
CA ALA A 283 4.72 -6.58 18.46
C ALA A 283 4.91 -8.10 18.64
N VAL A 284 4.52 -8.63 19.80
CA VAL A 284 4.56 -10.05 20.24
C VAL A 284 5.98 -10.64 20.35
N ARG A 285 6.81 -10.49 19.32
CA ARG A 285 8.23 -10.90 19.30
C ARG A 285 9.08 -9.74 18.78
N PRO A 286 9.45 -8.78 19.66
CA PRO A 286 10.23 -7.61 19.26
C PRO A 286 11.49 -7.99 18.48
N GLY A 287 11.73 -7.28 17.37
CA GLY A 287 12.87 -7.49 16.47
C GLY A 287 12.66 -8.61 15.45
N ARG A 288 11.48 -9.26 15.40
CA ARG A 288 11.17 -10.30 14.40
C ARG A 288 9.77 -10.15 13.85
N PHE A 289 9.65 -10.22 12.53
CA PHE A 289 8.38 -10.34 11.84
C PHE A 289 7.62 -11.60 12.31
N ASN A 290 6.33 -11.43 12.62
CA ASN A 290 5.51 -12.51 13.15
C ASN A 290 4.02 -12.29 12.85
N VAL A 291 3.30 -13.39 12.63
CA VAL A 291 1.91 -13.38 12.13
C VAL A 291 0.96 -12.69 13.10
N TRP A 292 1.06 -12.96 14.40
CA TRP A 292 0.18 -12.34 15.40
C TRP A 292 0.40 -10.83 15.52
N GLY A 293 1.65 -10.39 15.47
CA GLY A 293 2.01 -8.98 15.38
C GLY A 293 1.44 -8.32 14.13
N THR A 294 1.40 -9.02 12.99
CA THR A 294 0.79 -8.53 11.75
C THR A 294 -0.71 -8.33 11.92
N ILE A 295 -1.42 -9.29 12.53
CA ILE A 295 -2.85 -9.16 12.83
C ILE A 295 -3.10 -7.95 13.73
N ILE A 296 -2.35 -7.82 14.84
CA ILE A 296 -2.49 -6.70 15.77
C ILE A 296 -2.21 -5.36 15.06
N ALA A 297 -1.18 -5.30 14.23
CA ALA A 297 -0.81 -4.10 13.48
C ALA A 297 -1.90 -3.66 12.49
N ILE A 298 -2.52 -4.59 11.78
CA ILE A 298 -3.62 -4.28 10.84
C ILE A 298 -4.80 -3.73 11.60
N PHE A 299 -5.18 -4.36 12.71
CA PHE A 299 -6.30 -3.88 13.51
C PHE A 299 -6.00 -2.57 14.22
N PHE A 300 -4.76 -2.32 14.60
CA PHE A 300 -4.31 -1.02 15.10
C PHE A 300 -4.52 0.08 14.06
N LEU A 301 -3.99 -0.10 12.85
CA LEU A 301 -4.18 0.86 11.76
C LEU A 301 -5.66 1.00 11.37
N ALA A 302 -6.42 -0.10 11.43
CA ALA A 302 -7.84 -0.10 11.13
C ALA A 302 -8.67 0.70 12.11
N VAL A 303 -8.47 0.50 13.41
CA VAL A 303 -9.17 1.24 14.46
C VAL A 303 -8.82 2.71 14.38
N LEU A 304 -7.53 3.03 14.20
CA LEU A 304 -7.06 4.39 14.00
C LEU A 304 -7.76 5.05 12.81
N ASN A 305 -7.70 4.45 11.63
CA ASN A 305 -8.30 5.02 10.41
C ASN A 305 -9.84 5.08 10.49
N ASN A 306 -10.50 4.07 11.07
CA ASN A 306 -11.96 4.06 11.24
C ASN A 306 -12.42 5.14 12.21
N GLY A 307 -11.76 5.30 13.36
CA GLY A 307 -12.08 6.35 14.32
C GLY A 307 -11.85 7.75 13.76
N LEU A 308 -10.73 7.98 13.05
CA LEU A 308 -10.46 9.26 12.38
C LEU A 308 -11.51 9.59 11.31
N ASN A 309 -11.94 8.59 10.53
CA ASN A 309 -13.00 8.78 9.53
C ASN A 309 -14.34 9.14 10.18
N LEU A 310 -14.71 8.48 11.28
CA LEU A 310 -15.93 8.81 12.03
C LEU A 310 -15.86 10.18 12.69
N ALA A 311 -14.66 10.63 13.08
CA ALA A 311 -14.40 11.98 13.57
C ALA A 311 -14.40 13.06 12.46
N GLY A 312 -14.72 12.69 11.21
CA GLY A 312 -14.79 13.63 10.08
C GLY A 312 -13.44 14.11 9.55
N MET A 313 -12.34 13.39 9.86
CA MET A 313 -11.01 13.79 9.40
C MET A 313 -10.87 13.63 7.88
N PRO A 314 -10.20 14.58 7.19
CA PRO A 314 -9.95 14.47 5.76
C PRO A 314 -9.11 13.24 5.39
N ARG A 315 -9.34 12.71 4.19
CA ARG A 315 -8.69 11.48 3.70
C ARG A 315 -7.16 11.50 3.74
N TYR A 316 -6.54 12.67 3.51
CA TYR A 316 -5.08 12.80 3.52
C TYR A 316 -4.46 12.42 4.88
N VAL A 317 -5.21 12.52 5.98
CA VAL A 317 -4.73 12.12 7.32
C VAL A 317 -4.49 10.61 7.35
N ASN A 318 -5.40 9.82 6.78
CA ASN A 318 -5.24 8.37 6.68
C ASN A 318 -4.07 8.01 5.76
N ASP A 319 -3.82 8.78 4.70
CA ASP A 319 -2.68 8.55 3.82
C ASP A 319 -1.36 8.78 4.57
N TYR A 320 -1.27 9.78 5.45
CA TYR A 320 -0.10 9.97 6.32
C TYR A 320 0.08 8.80 7.29
N VAL A 321 -0.99 8.33 7.92
CA VAL A 321 -0.96 7.19 8.86
C VAL A 321 -0.48 5.90 8.16
N ASN A 322 -0.90 5.67 6.93
CA ASN A 322 -0.54 4.48 6.15
C ASN A 322 0.79 4.62 5.38
N GLY A 323 1.51 5.74 5.55
CA GLY A 323 2.81 5.98 4.91
C GLY A 323 2.77 6.54 3.47
N GLY A 324 1.61 6.93 2.95
CA GLY A 324 1.40 7.49 1.61
C GLY A 324 1.70 8.99 1.44
N GLY A 325 2.27 9.65 2.47
CA GLY A 325 2.39 11.11 2.55
C GLY A 325 3.32 11.82 1.57
N ALA A 326 3.97 11.13 0.63
CA ALA A 326 5.06 11.72 -0.15
C ALA A 326 4.65 12.57 -1.36
N ASP A 327 3.39 12.51 -1.83
CA ASP A 327 3.01 13.13 -3.13
C ASP A 327 1.82 14.10 -3.09
N HIS A 328 1.67 14.89 -2.02
CA HIS A 328 0.70 16.00 -2.01
C HIS A 328 1.28 17.38 -2.32
N ARG A 329 2.61 17.55 -2.30
CA ARG A 329 3.24 18.84 -2.64
C ARG A 329 3.19 19.19 -4.13
N ARG A 330 2.83 18.25 -5.01
CA ARG A 330 2.75 18.50 -6.47
C ARG A 330 1.39 19.05 -6.92
N ARG A 331 0.29 18.76 -6.22
CA ARG A 331 -1.06 19.25 -6.60
C ARG A 331 -1.38 20.65 -6.09
N ALA A 332 -0.67 21.15 -5.07
CA ALA A 332 -0.87 22.51 -4.56
C ALA A 332 -0.26 23.61 -5.46
N ARG A 333 0.52 23.26 -6.49
CA ARG A 333 1.10 24.24 -7.45
C ARG A 333 0.24 24.46 -8.70
N SER A 334 -0.92 23.82 -8.78
CA SER A 334 -1.79 23.84 -9.97
C SER A 334 -2.94 24.84 -9.88
N CYS A 335 -3.05 25.64 -8.81
CA CYS A 335 -4.02 26.73 -8.78
C CYS A 335 -3.61 27.81 -9.79
N PRO A 336 -4.41 28.09 -10.83
CA PRO A 336 -4.18 29.26 -11.66
C PRO A 336 -4.42 30.49 -10.79
N VAL A 337 -3.40 31.33 -10.63
CA VAL A 337 -3.58 32.70 -10.13
C VAL A 337 -4.49 33.40 -11.14
N PRO A 338 -5.59 34.06 -10.72
CA PRO A 338 -6.38 34.85 -11.66
C PRO A 338 -5.50 35.98 -12.18
N ALA A 339 -5.29 36.01 -13.50
CA ALA A 339 -4.64 37.13 -14.15
C ALA A 339 -5.49 38.39 -13.91
N SER A 340 -4.91 39.39 -13.26
CA SER A 340 -5.49 40.72 -13.16
C SER A 340 -5.51 41.35 -14.56
N ASP A 341 -6.70 41.61 -15.08
CA ASP A 341 -6.93 42.28 -16.36
C ASP A 341 -6.32 43.69 -16.34
N HIS A 342 -5.37 43.91 -17.25
CA HIS A 342 -4.91 45.22 -17.68
C HIS A 342 -5.56 45.54 -19.02
N LEU A 343 -6.54 46.44 -19.04
CA LEU A 343 -7.01 47.26 -20.17
C LEU A 343 -8.03 48.24 -19.57
N THR A 344 -8.08 49.55 -19.82
CA THR A 344 -7.28 50.53 -20.56
C THR A 344 -7.84 51.88 -20.13
N ARG A 345 -6.99 52.90 -20.03
CA ARG A 345 -7.40 54.31 -19.97
C ARG A 345 -8.26 54.66 -21.18
N ASP A 346 -9.39 55.34 -20.98
CA ASP A 346 -9.60 56.63 -21.66
C ASP A 346 -10.62 57.55 -20.93
N THR A 347 -10.27 58.82 -21.04
CA THR A 347 -10.81 60.13 -20.66
C THR A 347 -12.30 60.39 -20.37
N GLY A 348 -12.52 61.35 -19.45
CA GLY A 348 -13.31 62.55 -19.80
C GLY A 348 -14.53 62.93 -18.94
N ARG A 349 -14.33 63.91 -18.06
CA ARG A 349 -15.22 65.06 -17.74
C ARG A 349 -16.56 64.88 -16.97
N THR A 350 -16.49 65.32 -15.71
CA THR A 350 -17.29 66.40 -15.05
C THR A 350 -18.83 66.44 -15.12
N ALA A 351 -19.43 66.33 -13.93
CA ALA A 351 -20.26 67.33 -13.25
C ALA A 351 -21.79 67.10 -13.03
N HIS A 352 -22.18 67.48 -11.80
CA HIS A 352 -23.50 67.92 -11.29
C HIS A 352 -24.62 66.90 -10.94
N ALA A 353 -24.94 66.85 -9.64
CA ALA A 353 -26.29 66.64 -9.05
C ALA A 353 -27.08 67.98 -9.08
N PRO A 354 -28.36 68.14 -8.59
CA PRO A 354 -29.28 67.21 -7.89
C PRO A 354 -30.83 67.29 -8.26
N VAL A 355 -31.63 66.24 -7.91
CA VAL A 355 -32.98 66.20 -7.20
C VAL A 355 -34.20 67.03 -7.75
N PRO A 356 -35.52 66.82 -7.44
CA PRO A 356 -36.34 65.70 -6.88
C PRO A 356 -37.64 65.35 -7.69
N ALA A 357 -38.36 64.29 -7.25
CA ALA A 357 -39.74 64.34 -6.73
C ALA A 357 -40.72 63.26 -7.24
N ASP A 358 -41.37 62.63 -6.24
CA ASP A 358 -42.80 62.30 -6.15
C ASP A 358 -43.38 60.92 -6.54
N ARG A 359 -44.05 60.36 -5.51
CA ARG A 359 -45.20 59.40 -5.43
C ARG A 359 -44.85 57.91 -5.46
N ALA A 360 -44.88 57.21 -4.33
CA ALA A 360 -46.03 56.73 -3.54
C ALA A 360 -46.89 55.68 -4.27
N PHE A 361 -46.74 54.38 -3.92
CA PHE A 361 -47.84 53.45 -3.61
C PHE A 361 -47.35 52.03 -3.21
N THR A 362 -47.83 51.57 -2.04
CA THR A 362 -48.17 50.19 -1.58
C THR A 362 -47.19 49.02 -1.71
N ASP A 363 -46.68 48.62 -0.54
CA ASP A 363 -46.88 47.35 0.19
C ASP A 363 -47.24 46.03 -0.55
N GLY A 364 -46.54 44.96 -0.13
CA GLY A 364 -47.09 43.62 0.07
C GLY A 364 -47.09 42.62 -1.10
N GLY A 365 -46.06 41.77 -1.21
CA GLY A 365 -46.11 40.60 -2.12
C GLY A 365 -44.97 39.60 -1.98
N HIS A 366 -45.31 38.40 -1.51
CA HIS A 366 -44.44 37.27 -1.17
C HIS A 366 -43.61 36.62 -2.32
N ARG A 367 -42.42 36.12 -1.91
CA ARG A 367 -41.72 34.86 -2.28
C ARG A 367 -40.83 34.77 -3.55
N PRO A 368 -39.80 33.89 -3.51
CA PRO A 368 -38.58 34.00 -4.32
C PRO A 368 -38.65 33.17 -5.61
N ARG A 369 -37.96 33.62 -6.66
CA ARG A 369 -37.73 32.84 -7.89
C ARG A 369 -36.27 32.49 -8.07
N GLN A 370 -36.04 31.18 -8.14
CA GLN A 370 -34.88 30.51 -8.70
C GLN A 370 -34.76 30.83 -10.20
N THR A 371 -33.54 31.03 -10.68
CA THR A 371 -33.20 31.09 -12.11
C THR A 371 -32.47 29.81 -12.53
N PRO A 372 -32.88 29.13 -13.62
CA PRO A 372 -32.15 28.02 -14.20
C PRO A 372 -31.26 28.45 -15.38
N CYS A 373 -30.21 27.66 -15.65
CA CYS A 373 -29.30 27.76 -16.79
C CYS A 373 -30.02 27.64 -18.15
N PRO A 374 -29.47 28.21 -19.24
CA PRO A 374 -29.93 27.93 -20.59
C PRO A 374 -29.11 26.83 -21.28
N ALA A 375 -29.81 25.87 -21.87
CA ALA A 375 -29.35 25.03 -22.97
C ALA A 375 -29.78 25.68 -24.30
N GLY A 376 -28.86 25.72 -25.28
CA GLY A 376 -29.13 26.20 -26.64
C GLY A 376 -28.82 25.10 -27.64
N ASN A 377 -29.83 24.72 -28.42
CA ASN A 377 -29.82 23.69 -29.45
C ASN A 377 -29.95 24.39 -30.82
N ALA A 378 -29.21 23.97 -31.85
CA ALA A 378 -29.58 24.25 -33.25
C ALA A 378 -28.91 23.27 -34.23
N SER A 379 -29.77 22.52 -34.89
CA SER A 379 -29.57 21.53 -35.96
C SER A 379 -29.19 22.11 -37.32
N ARG A 380 -28.50 21.32 -38.17
CA ARG A 380 -28.78 21.11 -39.61
C ARG A 380 -27.95 19.92 -40.13
N GLY A 381 -28.61 18.98 -40.82
CA GLY A 381 -27.99 17.78 -41.40
C GLY A 381 -27.79 17.86 -42.92
N ALA A 382 -27.02 16.92 -43.46
CA ALA A 382 -27.09 16.42 -44.85
C ALA A 382 -26.22 15.15 -45.05
N SER A 383 -26.90 14.02 -45.32
CA SER A 383 -26.63 12.95 -46.31
C SER A 383 -25.20 12.54 -46.78
N GLY A 384 -24.88 11.25 -46.61
CA GLY A 384 -24.48 10.33 -47.72
C GLY A 384 -23.00 9.86 -47.83
N PRO A 385 -22.71 8.60 -48.27
CA PRO A 385 -21.49 7.85 -47.88
C PRO A 385 -20.47 7.57 -49.01
N GLY A 386 -19.24 7.16 -48.67
CA GLY A 386 -18.25 6.63 -49.62
C GLY A 386 -17.00 6.04 -48.94
N ALA A 387 -16.54 4.87 -49.40
CA ALA A 387 -15.49 4.03 -48.82
C ALA A 387 -14.16 4.05 -49.62
N VAL A 388 -13.00 4.06 -48.91
CA VAL A 388 -11.70 3.29 -49.08
C VAL A 388 -10.95 3.32 -50.46
N PRO A 389 -9.60 3.17 -50.64
CA PRO A 389 -8.44 2.78 -49.77
C PRO A 389 -7.13 3.64 -49.84
N SER A 390 -6.12 3.24 -49.04
CA SER A 390 -4.68 3.64 -49.06
C SER A 390 -3.89 2.92 -50.20
N PRO A 391 -2.66 3.33 -50.63
CA PRO A 391 -1.41 2.97 -49.92
C PRO A 391 -0.12 3.83 -50.14
N ASN A 392 0.88 3.59 -49.27
CA ASN A 392 2.35 3.65 -49.44
C ASN A 392 3.15 4.97 -49.53
N GLY A 393 4.13 5.12 -48.61
CA GLY A 393 5.30 5.99 -48.77
C GLY A 393 6.19 6.14 -47.51
N GLU A 394 7.19 5.27 -47.35
CA GLU A 394 8.39 5.42 -46.48
C GLU A 394 9.62 5.00 -47.33
N PRO A 395 10.90 5.26 -46.94
CA PRO A 395 11.50 6.24 -46.02
C PRO A 395 12.76 6.92 -46.66
N PRO A 396 13.67 7.58 -45.90
CA PRO A 396 14.94 6.88 -45.60
C PRO A 396 15.54 7.09 -44.20
N ARG A 397 16.46 6.17 -43.87
CA ARG A 397 17.17 5.91 -42.60
C ARG A 397 18.47 6.71 -42.40
N ALA A 398 18.93 6.63 -41.15
CA ALA A 398 20.30 6.69 -40.60
C ALA A 398 20.86 8.11 -40.33
N SER A 399 21.49 8.41 -39.19
CA SER A 399 22.39 7.61 -38.34
C SER A 399 22.41 8.10 -36.87
N ARG A 400 22.63 7.15 -35.94
CA ARG A 400 23.10 7.38 -34.54
C ARG A 400 24.60 7.80 -34.56
N PRO A 401 25.33 8.16 -33.47
CA PRO A 401 25.03 7.88 -32.05
C PRO A 401 25.53 8.89 -30.97
N TRP A 402 25.20 8.53 -29.71
CA TRP A 402 25.69 9.02 -28.40
C TRP A 402 27.09 9.66 -28.36
N ALA A 403 27.21 10.79 -27.64
CA ALA A 403 28.48 11.32 -27.16
C ALA A 403 28.35 11.77 -25.70
N VAL A 404 29.07 11.04 -24.85
CA VAL A 404 29.41 11.35 -23.47
C VAL A 404 30.40 12.51 -23.46
N SER A 405 30.15 13.55 -22.66
CA SER A 405 31.16 14.55 -22.33
C SER A 405 31.51 14.48 -20.84
N GLN A 406 32.71 13.98 -20.56
CA GLN A 406 33.42 14.25 -19.31
C GLN A 406 34.26 15.52 -19.47
N PRO A 407 34.57 16.24 -18.38
CA PRO A 407 35.79 17.01 -18.29
C PRO A 407 36.80 16.34 -17.37
N VAL A 408 37.92 15.92 -17.95
CA VAL A 408 39.19 15.67 -17.26
C VAL A 408 39.84 17.04 -16.98
N ARG A 409 40.12 17.35 -15.72
CA ARG A 409 41.19 18.28 -15.34
C ARG A 409 42.00 17.70 -14.17
N SER A 410 43.30 17.76 -14.35
CA SER A 410 44.37 17.19 -13.54
C SER A 410 44.86 18.13 -12.42
N GLY A 411 44.84 17.63 -11.16
CA GLY A 411 45.74 17.96 -10.03
C GLY A 411 45.60 19.31 -9.29
N PRO A 412 46.24 19.49 -8.11
CA PRO A 412 46.22 18.61 -6.92
C PRO A 412 45.86 19.38 -5.61
N ARG A 413 45.45 18.63 -4.58
CA ARG A 413 45.31 18.99 -3.13
C ARG A 413 44.17 19.94 -2.73
N GLY A 414 43.37 19.50 -1.75
CA GLY A 414 42.54 20.39 -0.93
C GLY A 414 41.23 19.75 -0.46
N THR A 415 41.25 19.22 0.76
CA THR A 415 40.07 18.86 1.57
C THR A 415 39.00 19.95 1.58
N ILE A 416 37.74 19.66 1.24
CA ILE A 416 36.61 20.53 1.58
C ILE A 416 35.44 19.70 2.13
N ARG A 417 35.08 20.05 3.37
CA ARG A 417 33.90 19.64 4.13
C ARG A 417 32.63 20.13 3.42
N VAL A 418 31.63 19.27 3.25
CA VAL A 418 30.28 19.70 2.84
C VAL A 418 29.52 20.10 4.11
N GLY A 419 29.43 21.42 4.32
CA GLY A 419 28.61 22.05 5.35
C GLY A 419 27.16 22.14 4.91
N LEU A 420 26.28 21.64 5.77
CA LEU A 420 24.83 21.72 5.72
C LEU A 420 24.40 23.13 6.17
N MET A 421 23.81 23.94 5.28
CA MET A 421 23.09 25.15 5.67
C MET A 421 22.15 25.58 4.56
N CYS A 422 20.85 25.45 4.78
CA CYS A 422 19.84 26.23 4.08
C CYS A 422 18.93 26.83 5.14
N ALA A 423 19.13 28.13 5.37
CA ALA A 423 18.43 28.94 6.34
C ALA A 423 17.00 29.27 5.85
N CYS A 424 16.06 29.19 6.79
CA CYS A 424 14.78 29.89 6.73
C CYS A 424 15.02 31.40 6.75
N THR A 425 14.38 32.14 5.86
CA THR A 425 13.95 33.52 6.12
C THR A 425 12.59 33.76 5.46
N THR A 426 11.61 34.00 6.33
CA THR A 426 10.37 34.81 6.23
C THR A 426 9.58 34.83 4.94
#